data_AF-A0AA42N799-F1
#
_entry.id   AF-A0AA42N799-F1
#
_cell.length_a   1.000
_cell.length_b   1.000
_cell.length_c   1.000
_cell.angle_alpha   90.00
_cell.angle_beta   90.00
_cell.angle_gamma   90.00
#
_symmetry.space_group_name_H-M   'P 1'
#
loop_
_entity.id
_entity.type
_entity.pdbx_description
1 polymer ?
#
loop_
_entity_poly.entity_id
_entity_poly.type
_entity_poly.pdbx_seq_one_letter_code
_entity_poly.pdbx_strand_id
1 'polypeptide(L)'
;MTLLEVVSESIRQSCSQLEWLRDFLGCQPPTTRWQSFVDLVKEWQTLLTGIAAIIPASIAAVFVWKQINDQRAQFLQLSERQSHKARLRLARNASLISQRLDSFYAQLLQENFAFADHSLNEEILEDVLDAGIMSGKANFEFVTRYVTCTQRYASLCAIYAEHRQKEHLVELFKELATLDAMTDALYPFARFESELLEAPIIEGSIIEQYLTVNLRRGRDISHTNLSELLREKAFV
;
A
#
# COMPACT_ATOMS: atom_id res chain seq x y z
N MET A 1 -42.64 -29.60 45.66
CA MET A 1 -43.51 -28.46 45.29
C MET A 1 -44.38 -28.15 46.50
N THR A 2 -43.83 -27.32 47.39
CA THR A 2 -44.33 -27.11 48.75
C THR A 2 -45.25 -25.89 48.78
N LEU A 3 -46.26 -25.91 49.65
CA LEU A 3 -47.25 -24.83 49.88
C LEU A 3 -46.65 -23.42 50.04
N LEU A 4 -45.35 -23.31 50.34
CA LEU A 4 -44.60 -22.06 50.46
C LEU A 4 -44.33 -21.36 49.10
N GLU A 5 -44.19 -22.09 48.00
CA GLU A 5 -43.97 -21.47 46.67
C GLU A 5 -45.28 -20.86 46.14
N VAL A 6 -46.42 -21.52 46.35
CA VAL A 6 -47.74 -21.01 45.89
C VAL A 6 -48.16 -19.77 46.67
N VAL A 7 -47.82 -19.67 47.97
CA VAL A 7 -48.10 -18.47 48.79
C VAL A 7 -47.18 -17.31 48.42
N SER A 8 -45.91 -17.59 48.06
CA SER A 8 -44.96 -16.58 47.59
C SER A 8 -45.40 -15.93 46.26
N GLU A 9 -45.88 -16.73 45.30
CA GLU A 9 -46.35 -16.21 44.00
C GLU A 9 -47.63 -15.37 44.16
N SER A 10 -48.56 -15.80 45.04
CA SER A 10 -49.83 -15.10 45.29
C SER A 10 -49.66 -13.74 46.00
N ILE A 11 -48.67 -13.63 46.91
CA ILE A 11 -48.32 -12.36 47.57
C ILE A 11 -47.63 -11.40 46.58
N ARG A 12 -46.79 -11.92 45.68
CA ARG A 12 -46.09 -11.10 44.67
C ARG A 12 -47.04 -10.54 43.62
N GLN A 13 -48.07 -11.28 43.21
CA GLN A 13 -49.14 -10.79 42.33
C GLN A 13 -50.08 -9.78 43.01
N SER A 14 -50.30 -9.90 44.33
CA SER A 14 -51.11 -8.94 45.08
C SER A 14 -50.40 -7.60 45.31
N CYS A 15 -49.06 -7.60 45.43
CA CYS A 15 -48.27 -6.37 45.57
C CYS A 15 -48.17 -5.55 44.27
N SER A 16 -48.10 -6.18 43.09
CA SER A 16 -48.03 -5.43 41.82
C SER A 16 -49.36 -4.77 41.45
N GLN A 17 -50.50 -5.30 41.92
CA GLN A 17 -51.81 -4.64 41.76
C GLN A 17 -51.98 -3.41 42.66
N LEU A 18 -51.23 -3.32 43.77
CA LEU A 18 -51.28 -2.18 44.69
C LEU A 18 -50.42 -0.99 44.22
N GLU A 19 -49.33 -1.23 43.47
CA GLU A 19 -48.52 -0.15 42.89
C GLU A 19 -49.27 0.62 41.79
N TRP A 20 -50.03 -0.07 40.94
CA TRP A 20 -50.83 0.59 39.90
C TRP A 20 -51.99 1.42 40.47
N LEU A 21 -52.59 0.99 41.60
CA LEU A 21 -53.61 1.78 42.30
C LEU A 21 -53.04 3.06 42.94
N ARG A 22 -51.76 3.07 43.33
CA ARG A 22 -51.07 4.25 43.86
C ARG A 22 -50.84 5.31 42.77
N ASP A 23 -50.51 4.88 41.57
CA ASP A 23 -50.32 5.78 40.42
C ASP A 23 -51.66 6.27 39.84
N PHE A 24 -52.74 5.47 39.94
CA PHE A 24 -54.07 5.86 39.43
C PHE A 24 -54.82 6.86 40.33
N LEU A 25 -54.54 6.87 41.65
CA LEU A 25 -55.27 7.70 42.63
C LEU A 25 -54.65 9.08 42.90
N GLY A 26 -53.54 9.46 42.25
CA GLY A 26 -53.08 10.86 42.24
C GLY A 26 -52.87 11.50 43.62
N CYS A 27 -52.57 10.72 44.66
CA CYS A 27 -52.26 11.24 45.99
C CYS A 27 -50.78 11.63 46.06
N GLN A 28 -50.43 12.77 45.48
CA GLN A 28 -49.22 13.48 45.92
C GLN A 28 -49.44 13.90 47.39
N PRO A 29 -48.56 13.53 48.33
CA PRO A 29 -48.64 14.08 49.68
C PRO A 29 -48.50 15.61 49.59
N PRO A 30 -49.24 16.38 50.40
CA PRO A 30 -49.19 17.83 50.33
C PRO A 30 -47.75 18.28 50.50
N THR A 31 -47.20 18.89 49.46
CA THR A 31 -45.85 19.43 49.44
C THR A 31 -45.77 20.48 50.53
N THR A 32 -45.05 20.15 51.60
CA THR A 32 -44.69 21.16 52.59
C THR A 32 -43.76 22.17 51.91
N ARG A 33 -43.89 23.47 52.22
CA ARG A 33 -43.03 24.53 51.63
C ARG A 33 -41.53 24.21 51.71
N TRP A 34 -41.13 23.38 52.68
CA TRP A 34 -39.79 22.85 52.85
C TRP A 34 -39.37 21.82 51.79
N GLN A 35 -40.26 20.93 51.33
CA GLN A 35 -39.95 19.98 50.26
C GLN A 35 -39.75 20.69 48.92
N SER A 36 -40.59 21.68 48.58
CA SER A 36 -40.39 22.49 47.37
C SER A 36 -39.07 23.27 47.38
N PHE A 37 -38.61 23.75 48.54
CA PHE A 37 -37.31 24.41 48.64
C PHE A 37 -36.14 23.44 48.47
N VAL A 38 -36.24 22.24 49.06
CA VAL A 38 -35.20 21.20 48.93
C VAL A 38 -35.13 20.67 47.49
N ASP A 39 -36.26 20.50 46.81
CA ASP A 39 -36.30 20.08 45.42
C ASP A 39 -35.72 21.16 44.49
N LEU A 40 -36.00 22.45 44.76
CA LEU A 40 -35.42 23.57 44.01
C LEU A 40 -33.90 23.69 44.21
N VAL A 41 -33.40 23.43 45.43
CA VAL A 41 -31.95 23.36 45.70
C VAL A 41 -31.30 22.16 45.01
N LYS A 42 -31.97 21.00 45.00
CA LYS A 42 -31.48 19.81 44.27
C LYS A 42 -31.46 20.06 42.76
N GLU A 43 -32.47 20.70 42.18
CA GLU A 43 -32.50 21.06 40.76
C GLU A 43 -31.34 22.00 40.39
N TRP A 44 -31.08 23.02 41.21
CA TRP A 44 -29.90 23.90 41.04
C TRP A 44 -28.59 23.14 41.17
N GLN A 45 -28.48 22.21 42.11
CA GLN A 45 -27.29 21.39 42.29
C GLN A 45 -27.06 20.44 41.10
N THR A 46 -28.13 19.85 40.55
CA THR A 46 -28.07 18.95 39.39
C THR A 46 -27.73 19.71 38.10
N LEU A 47 -28.20 20.95 37.98
CA LEU A 47 -27.88 21.84 36.87
C LEU A 47 -26.41 22.30 36.93
N LEU A 48 -25.91 22.64 38.13
CA LEU A 48 -24.51 22.96 38.35
C LEU A 48 -23.58 21.76 38.11
N THR A 49 -23.94 20.56 38.56
CA THR A 49 -23.14 19.35 38.27
C THR A 49 -23.20 18.95 36.81
N GLY A 50 -24.34 19.15 36.13
CA GLY A 50 -24.46 18.97 34.68
C GLY A 50 -23.54 19.90 33.90
N ILE A 51 -23.51 21.20 34.23
CA ILE A 51 -22.59 22.18 33.61
C ILE A 51 -21.13 21.85 33.98
N ALA A 52 -20.86 21.49 35.23
CA ALA A 52 -19.52 21.12 35.70
C ALA A 52 -19.01 19.81 35.07
N ALA A 53 -19.88 18.93 34.56
CA ALA A 53 -19.50 17.73 33.81
C ALA A 53 -19.26 18.02 32.32
N ILE A 54 -19.94 19.00 31.74
CA ILE A 54 -19.77 19.41 30.33
C ILE A 54 -18.40 20.05 30.10
N ILE A 55 -17.89 20.83 31.06
CA ILE A 55 -16.61 21.54 30.90
C ILE A 55 -15.42 20.57 30.78
N PRO A 56 -15.23 19.57 31.67
CA PRO A 56 -14.18 18.55 31.52
C PRO A 56 -14.36 17.71 30.25
N ALA A 57 -15.59 17.36 29.88
CA ALA A 57 -15.87 16.57 28.68
C ALA A 57 -15.52 17.33 27.38
N SER A 58 -15.81 18.62 27.32
CA SER A 58 -15.45 19.47 26.18
C SER A 58 -13.95 19.76 26.12
N ILE A 59 -13.28 19.99 27.26
CA ILE A 59 -11.82 20.09 27.33
C ILE A 59 -11.17 18.77 26.86
N ALA A 60 -11.65 17.63 27.33
CA ALA A 60 -11.16 16.31 26.91
C ALA A 60 -11.34 16.08 25.41
N ALA A 61 -12.50 16.45 24.85
CA ALA A 61 -12.74 16.35 23.40
C ALA A 61 -11.76 17.22 22.58
N VAL A 62 -11.45 18.43 23.05
CA VAL A 62 -10.44 19.31 22.41
C VAL A 62 -9.04 18.71 22.50
N PHE A 63 -8.66 18.12 23.64
CA PHE A 63 -7.37 17.44 23.78
C PHE A 63 -7.26 16.21 22.88
N VAL A 64 -8.31 15.40 22.79
CA VAL A 64 -8.36 14.23 21.89
C VAL A 64 -8.25 14.68 20.43
N TRP A 65 -8.97 15.73 20.04
CA TRP A 65 -8.89 16.26 18.68
C TRP A 65 -7.49 16.76 18.34
N LYS A 66 -6.86 17.51 19.25
CA LYS A 66 -5.47 17.97 19.08
C LYS A 66 -4.50 16.80 19.00
N GLN A 67 -4.64 15.79 19.85
CA GLN A 67 -3.79 14.60 19.85
C GLN A 67 -3.89 13.82 18.54
N ILE A 68 -5.10 13.65 17.99
CA ILE A 68 -5.29 13.00 16.69
C ILE A 68 -4.62 13.82 15.58
N ASN A 69 -4.71 15.15 15.64
CA ASN A 69 -4.09 16.00 14.62
C ASN A 69 -2.55 15.96 14.70
N ASP A 70 -1.99 15.98 15.91
CA ASP A 70 -0.56 15.84 16.14
C ASP A 70 -0.06 14.46 15.68
N GLN A 71 -0.82 13.38 15.94
CA GLN A 71 -0.52 12.03 15.45
C GLN A 71 -0.56 11.95 13.92
N ARG A 72 -1.53 12.59 13.26
CA ARG A 72 -1.60 12.67 11.80
C ARG A 72 -0.39 13.41 11.23
N ALA A 73 -0.01 14.53 11.81
CA ALA A 73 1.17 15.30 11.38
C ALA A 73 2.46 14.49 11.53
N GLN A 74 2.62 13.78 12.65
CA GLN A 74 3.78 12.90 12.87
C GLN A 74 3.81 11.73 11.89
N PHE A 75 2.65 11.12 11.61
CA PHE A 75 2.54 10.02 10.64
C PHE A 75 2.91 10.48 9.24
N LEU A 76 2.44 11.65 8.80
CA LEU A 76 2.80 12.24 7.50
C LEU A 76 4.31 12.49 7.41
N GLN A 77 4.92 13.10 8.43
CA GLN A 77 6.37 13.32 8.46
C GLN A 77 7.18 12.02 8.43
N LEU A 78 6.73 10.98 9.13
CA LEU A 78 7.39 9.67 9.10
C LEU A 78 7.24 9.01 7.74
N SER A 79 6.06 9.09 7.13
CA SER A 79 5.79 8.56 5.79
C SER A 79 6.66 9.25 4.73
N GLU A 80 6.77 10.57 4.77
CA GLU A 80 7.66 11.33 3.88
C GLU A 80 9.13 10.91 4.05
N ARG A 81 9.60 10.80 5.31
CA ARG A 81 10.98 10.34 5.59
C ARG A 81 11.25 8.93 5.07
N GLN A 82 10.28 8.02 5.22
CA GLN A 82 10.38 6.66 4.71
C GLN A 82 10.40 6.63 3.19
N SER A 83 9.54 7.41 2.53
CA SER A 83 9.51 7.56 1.07
C SER A 83 10.85 8.09 0.54
N HIS A 84 11.39 9.15 1.15
CA HIS A 84 12.71 9.70 0.78
C HIS A 84 13.82 8.67 0.95
N LYS A 85 13.83 7.92 2.06
CA LYS A 85 14.82 6.87 2.30
C LYS A 85 14.72 5.74 1.27
N ALA A 86 13.51 5.33 0.91
CA ALA A 86 13.27 4.30 -0.09
C ALA A 86 13.78 4.75 -1.48
N ARG A 87 13.48 5.99 -1.88
CA ARG A 87 13.99 6.57 -3.15
C ARG A 87 15.51 6.67 -3.20
N LEU A 88 16.18 7.01 -2.09
CA LEU A 88 17.64 7.03 -2.02
C LEU A 88 18.25 5.63 -2.19
N ARG A 89 17.64 4.59 -1.60
CA ARG A 89 18.05 3.19 -1.83
C ARG A 89 17.83 2.77 -3.27
N LEU A 90 16.71 3.19 -3.86
CA LEU A 90 16.37 2.93 -5.24
C LEU A 90 17.43 3.47 -6.20
N ALA A 91 18.01 4.65 -5.96
CA ALA A 91 19.08 5.19 -6.82
C ALA A 91 20.30 4.25 -6.91
N ARG A 92 20.73 3.73 -5.75
CA ARG A 92 21.83 2.76 -5.69
C ARG A 92 21.44 1.45 -6.38
N ASN A 93 20.23 0.97 -6.12
CA ASN A 93 19.77 -0.32 -6.64
C ASN A 93 19.52 -0.26 -8.15
N ALA A 94 19.01 0.85 -8.69
CA ALA A 94 18.89 1.09 -10.12
C ALA A 94 20.26 1.00 -10.81
N SER A 95 21.33 1.50 -10.19
CA SER A 95 22.69 1.34 -10.72
C SER A 95 23.17 -0.12 -10.69
N LEU A 96 22.83 -0.89 -9.66
CA LEU A 96 23.20 -2.31 -9.57
C LEU A 96 22.42 -3.16 -10.57
N ILE A 97 21.12 -2.87 -10.75
CA ILE A 97 20.27 -3.45 -11.80
C ILE A 97 20.88 -3.13 -13.16
N SER A 98 21.17 -1.84 -13.40
CA SER A 98 22.05 -1.28 -14.43
C SER A 98 23.10 -2.28 -14.90
N GLN A 99 24.07 -2.47 -14.01
CA GLN A 99 25.25 -3.33 -14.20
C GLN A 99 24.90 -4.79 -14.46
N ARG A 100 23.84 -5.33 -13.83
CA ARG A 100 23.39 -6.70 -14.08
C ARG A 100 22.79 -6.87 -15.45
N LEU A 101 21.96 -5.94 -15.90
CA LEU A 101 21.39 -6.00 -17.25
C LEU A 101 22.50 -6.01 -18.31
N ASP A 102 23.61 -5.30 -18.10
CA ASP A 102 24.75 -5.40 -19.02
C ASP A 102 25.42 -6.77 -19.02
N SER A 103 25.51 -7.41 -17.85
CA SER A 103 26.02 -8.79 -17.78
C SER A 103 25.08 -9.75 -18.49
N PHE A 104 23.76 -9.54 -18.40
CA PHE A 104 22.77 -10.32 -19.12
C PHE A 104 22.93 -10.14 -20.63
N TYR A 105 23.07 -8.90 -21.12
CA TYR A 105 23.37 -8.63 -22.53
C TYR A 105 24.66 -9.32 -23.00
N ALA A 106 25.72 -9.30 -22.19
CA ALA A 106 26.98 -9.94 -22.53
C ALA A 106 26.86 -11.47 -22.63
N GLN A 107 26.17 -12.11 -21.69
CA GLN A 107 25.93 -13.55 -21.67
C GLN A 107 24.99 -13.98 -22.79
N LEU A 108 23.97 -13.17 -23.07
CA LEU A 108 23.01 -13.36 -24.14
C LEU A 108 23.69 -13.36 -25.52
N LEU A 109 24.61 -12.43 -25.75
CA LEU A 109 25.44 -12.38 -26.97
C LEU A 109 26.40 -13.58 -27.10
N GLN A 110 26.77 -14.20 -25.98
CA GLN A 110 27.62 -15.40 -25.95
C GLN A 110 26.80 -16.70 -25.99
N GLU A 111 25.48 -16.61 -26.13
CA GLU A 111 24.54 -17.71 -26.07
C GLU A 111 24.64 -18.58 -24.80
N ASN A 112 25.00 -17.98 -23.66
CA ASN A 112 25.04 -18.65 -22.36
C ASN A 112 23.76 -18.37 -21.55
N PHE A 113 22.95 -19.41 -21.32
CA PHE A 113 21.59 -19.31 -20.79
C PHE A 113 21.35 -20.14 -19.52
N ALA A 114 22.29 -20.15 -18.57
CA ALA A 114 22.00 -20.74 -17.27
C ALA A 114 21.01 -19.82 -16.50
N PHE A 115 19.90 -20.38 -15.99
CA PHE A 115 18.86 -19.62 -15.28
C PHE A 115 19.39 -18.78 -14.10
N ALA A 116 20.36 -19.32 -13.35
CA ALA A 116 20.99 -18.64 -12.23
C ALA A 116 21.79 -17.39 -12.64
N ASP A 117 22.25 -17.34 -13.88
CA ASP A 117 23.07 -16.25 -14.39
C ASP A 117 22.22 -15.05 -14.87
N HIS A 118 20.90 -15.25 -15.04
CA HIS A 118 19.95 -14.29 -15.61
C HIS A 118 18.88 -13.79 -14.62
N SER A 119 19.02 -14.07 -13.32
CA SER A 119 18.08 -13.61 -12.29
C SER A 119 18.60 -12.37 -11.54
N LEU A 120 17.68 -11.43 -11.27
CA LEU A 120 17.97 -10.31 -10.37
C LEU A 120 17.89 -10.81 -8.91
N ASN A 121 18.74 -10.25 -8.04
CA ASN A 121 18.72 -10.59 -6.62
C ASN A 121 17.37 -10.19 -6.02
N GLU A 122 16.80 -11.07 -5.20
CA GLU A 122 15.52 -10.85 -4.52
C GLU A 122 15.55 -9.57 -3.69
N GLU A 123 16.62 -9.33 -2.91
CA GLU A 123 16.80 -8.12 -2.11
C GLU A 123 16.68 -6.82 -2.93
N ILE A 124 17.20 -6.82 -4.16
CA ILE A 124 17.16 -5.65 -5.05
C ILE A 124 15.73 -5.41 -5.54
N LEU A 125 15.00 -6.47 -5.85
CA LEU A 125 13.61 -6.39 -6.28
C LEU A 125 12.68 -5.95 -5.14
N GLU A 126 12.92 -6.44 -3.92
CA GLU A 126 12.20 -6.01 -2.71
C GLU A 126 12.36 -4.51 -2.46
N ASP A 127 13.59 -3.99 -2.53
CA ASP A 127 13.83 -2.55 -2.35
C ASP A 127 13.12 -1.69 -3.43
N VAL A 128 12.99 -2.20 -4.66
CA VAL A 128 12.24 -1.52 -5.74
C VAL A 128 10.74 -1.55 -5.45
N LEU A 129 10.21 -2.69 -4.99
CA LEU A 129 8.82 -2.86 -4.55
C LEU A 129 8.47 -1.93 -3.40
N ASP A 130 9.32 -1.86 -2.37
CA ASP A 130 9.14 -0.97 -1.22
C ASP A 130 9.09 0.50 -1.67
N ALA A 131 9.97 0.91 -2.59
CA ALA A 131 9.95 2.27 -3.13
C ALA A 131 8.64 2.57 -3.90
N GLY A 132 8.11 1.59 -4.63
CA GLY A 132 6.83 1.69 -5.34
C GLY A 132 5.64 1.83 -4.39
N ILE A 133 5.56 0.96 -3.37
CA ILE A 133 4.46 0.95 -2.38
C ILE A 133 4.39 2.29 -1.64
N MET A 134 5.54 2.82 -1.22
CA MET A 134 5.63 4.07 -0.44
C MET A 134 5.30 5.32 -1.26
N SER A 135 5.16 5.20 -2.58
CA SER A 135 5.05 6.34 -3.50
C SER A 135 3.71 6.41 -4.24
N GLY A 136 2.73 5.58 -3.88
CA GLY A 136 1.35 5.66 -4.37
C GLY A 136 1.01 4.64 -5.47
N LYS A 137 -0.28 4.62 -5.85
CA LYS A 137 -0.87 3.55 -6.68
C LYS A 137 -0.26 3.41 -8.08
N ALA A 138 0.01 4.52 -8.77
CA ALA A 138 0.59 4.49 -10.11
C ALA A 138 2.03 3.94 -10.11
N ASN A 139 2.83 4.35 -9.12
CA ASN A 139 4.19 3.86 -8.93
C ASN A 139 4.20 2.36 -8.55
N PHE A 140 3.23 1.92 -7.74
CA PHE A 140 3.05 0.51 -7.43
C PHE A 140 2.72 -0.35 -8.68
N GLU A 141 1.88 0.15 -9.59
CA GLU A 141 1.56 -0.55 -10.84
C GLU A 141 2.79 -0.68 -11.75
N PHE A 142 3.58 0.40 -11.88
CA PHE A 142 4.86 0.36 -12.61
C PHE A 142 5.79 -0.71 -12.04
N VAL A 143 5.98 -0.72 -10.71
CA VAL A 143 6.90 -1.67 -10.08
C VAL A 143 6.38 -3.10 -10.16
N THR A 144 5.07 -3.31 -10.04
CA THR A 144 4.47 -4.64 -10.25
C THR A 144 4.77 -5.14 -11.66
N ARG A 145 4.59 -4.28 -12.67
CA ARG A 145 4.92 -4.61 -14.07
C ARG A 145 6.41 -4.89 -14.26
N TYR A 146 7.28 -4.15 -13.57
CA TYR A 146 8.72 -4.35 -13.59
C TYR A 146 9.12 -5.75 -13.06
N VAL A 147 8.54 -6.14 -11.92
CA VAL A 147 8.76 -7.48 -11.33
C VAL A 147 8.23 -8.58 -12.25
N THR A 148 7.03 -8.42 -12.81
CA THR A 148 6.48 -9.37 -13.78
C THR A 148 7.38 -9.51 -15.01
N CYS A 149 7.90 -8.40 -15.54
CA CYS A 149 8.83 -8.42 -16.66
C CYS A 149 10.14 -9.15 -16.32
N THR A 150 10.68 -8.95 -15.11
CA THR A 150 11.87 -9.64 -14.63
C THR A 150 11.66 -11.16 -14.55
N GLN A 151 10.53 -11.58 -13.98
CA GLN A 151 10.16 -12.99 -13.88
C GLN A 151 9.92 -13.62 -15.25
N ARG A 152 9.26 -12.88 -16.16
CA ARG A 152 9.04 -13.32 -17.54
C ARG A 152 10.37 -13.51 -18.27
N TYR A 153 11.29 -12.57 -18.16
CA TYR A 153 12.64 -12.68 -18.72
C TYR A 153 13.35 -13.96 -18.23
N ALA A 154 13.39 -14.18 -16.91
CA ALA A 154 14.02 -15.37 -16.35
C ALA A 154 13.36 -16.68 -16.84
N SER A 155 12.03 -16.71 -16.98
CA SER A 155 11.31 -17.86 -17.53
C SER A 155 11.64 -18.12 -19.01
N LEU A 156 11.76 -17.06 -19.82
CA LEU A 156 12.15 -17.17 -21.22
C LEU A 156 13.58 -17.67 -21.38
N CYS A 157 14.50 -17.25 -20.50
CA CYS A 157 15.86 -17.80 -20.47
C CYS A 157 15.87 -19.31 -20.25
N ALA A 158 15.04 -19.81 -19.30
CA ALA A 158 14.91 -21.25 -19.05
C ALA A 158 14.34 -22.00 -20.26
N ILE A 159 13.27 -21.47 -20.87
CA ILE A 159 12.64 -22.08 -22.05
C ILE A 159 13.62 -22.12 -23.23
N TYR A 160 14.34 -21.01 -23.47
CA TYR A 160 15.32 -20.94 -24.56
C TYR A 160 16.50 -21.90 -24.34
N ALA A 161 16.97 -22.05 -23.11
CA ALA A 161 18.05 -23.00 -22.79
C ALA A 161 17.68 -24.45 -23.15
N GLU A 162 16.41 -24.83 -22.95
CA GLU A 162 15.89 -26.16 -23.24
C GLU A 162 15.56 -26.37 -24.73
N HIS A 163 14.85 -25.42 -25.36
CA HIS A 163 14.27 -25.60 -26.68
C HIS A 163 15.06 -24.95 -27.82
N ARG A 164 15.89 -23.94 -27.53
CA ARG A 164 16.73 -23.17 -28.48
C ARG A 164 15.99 -22.67 -29.72
N GLN A 165 14.72 -22.33 -29.59
CA GLN A 165 13.93 -21.79 -30.70
C GLN A 165 14.26 -20.30 -30.91
N LYS A 166 14.52 -19.91 -32.16
CA LYS A 166 14.86 -18.52 -32.55
C LYS A 166 13.80 -17.50 -32.14
N GLU A 167 12.54 -17.92 -32.04
CA GLU A 167 11.43 -17.04 -31.67
C GLU A 167 11.55 -16.55 -30.22
N HIS A 168 11.88 -17.47 -29.30
CA HIS A 168 12.11 -17.13 -27.90
C HIS A 168 13.34 -16.25 -27.69
N LEU A 169 14.35 -16.35 -28.58
CA LEU A 169 15.49 -15.43 -28.55
C LEU A 169 15.02 -13.99 -28.79
N VAL A 170 14.21 -13.76 -29.82
CA VAL A 170 13.66 -12.43 -30.12
C VAL A 170 12.83 -11.89 -28.97
N GLU A 171 11.97 -12.71 -28.37
CA GLU A 171 11.18 -12.32 -27.20
C GLU A 171 12.06 -11.95 -26.00
N LEU A 172 13.12 -12.71 -25.76
CA LEU A 172 14.06 -12.48 -24.66
C LEU A 172 14.81 -11.15 -24.83
N PHE A 173 15.24 -10.81 -26.04
CA PHE A 173 15.83 -9.50 -26.32
C PHE A 173 14.82 -8.34 -26.16
N LYS A 174 13.56 -8.55 -26.54
CA LYS A 174 12.48 -7.55 -26.32
C LYS A 174 12.23 -7.31 -24.83
N GLU A 175 12.16 -8.38 -24.03
CA GLU A 175 11.99 -8.28 -22.58
C GLU A 175 13.20 -7.63 -21.92
N LEU A 176 14.43 -7.95 -22.36
CA LEU A 176 15.64 -7.33 -21.82
C LEU A 176 15.72 -5.83 -22.13
N ALA A 177 15.35 -5.42 -23.36
CA ALA A 177 15.26 -4.01 -23.73
C ALA A 177 14.17 -3.27 -22.92
N THR A 178 13.05 -3.96 -22.67
CA THR A 178 11.97 -3.45 -21.82
C THR A 178 12.45 -3.22 -20.39
N LEU A 179 13.14 -4.19 -19.80
CA LEU A 179 13.72 -4.08 -18.46
C LEU A 179 14.70 -2.92 -18.36
N ASP A 180 15.54 -2.72 -19.36
CA ASP A 180 16.52 -1.65 -19.36
C ASP A 180 15.84 -0.27 -19.47
N ALA A 181 14.87 -0.12 -20.36
CA ALA A 181 14.08 1.12 -20.47
C ALA A 181 13.31 1.42 -19.17
N MET A 182 12.74 0.40 -18.52
CA MET A 182 12.08 0.57 -17.23
C MET A 182 13.08 0.92 -16.11
N THR A 183 14.29 0.36 -16.15
CA THR A 183 15.36 0.70 -15.20
C THR A 183 15.80 2.15 -15.37
N ASP A 184 15.89 2.64 -16.61
CA ASP A 184 16.17 4.04 -16.89
C ASP A 184 15.11 4.98 -16.31
N ALA A 185 13.83 4.60 -16.35
CA ALA A 185 12.74 5.34 -15.74
C ALA A 185 12.81 5.40 -14.20
N LEU A 186 13.54 4.48 -13.55
CA LEU A 186 13.77 4.53 -12.10
C LEU A 186 14.70 5.70 -11.70
N TYR A 187 15.61 6.15 -12.57
CA TYR A 187 16.60 7.17 -12.20
C TYR A 187 16.00 8.56 -11.93
N PRO A 188 15.17 9.16 -12.82
CA PRO A 188 14.55 10.46 -12.54
C PRO A 188 13.72 10.44 -11.26
N PHE A 189 13.01 9.33 -11.02
CA PHE A 189 12.22 9.14 -9.81
C PHE A 189 13.11 9.02 -8.55
N ALA A 190 14.21 8.26 -8.62
CA ALA A 190 15.15 8.13 -7.51
C ALA A 190 15.93 9.42 -7.22
N ARG A 191 16.11 10.29 -8.22
CA ARG A 191 16.72 11.62 -8.10
C ARG A 191 15.74 12.73 -7.67
N PHE A 192 14.47 12.38 -7.42
CA PHE A 192 13.42 13.34 -7.11
C PHE A 192 13.15 14.35 -8.24
N GLU A 193 13.53 14.03 -9.47
CA GLU A 193 13.23 14.83 -10.67
C GLU A 193 11.80 14.57 -11.17
N SER A 194 11.29 13.36 -10.94
CA SER A 194 9.89 12.98 -11.21
C SER A 194 9.21 12.45 -9.96
N GLU A 195 7.92 12.76 -9.79
CA GLU A 195 7.06 12.19 -8.76
C GLU A 195 6.44 10.83 -9.17
N LEU A 196 6.39 10.57 -10.47
CA LEU A 196 5.76 9.40 -11.07
C LEU A 196 6.75 8.60 -11.92
N LEU A 197 6.64 7.28 -11.83
CA LEU A 197 7.32 6.33 -12.70
C LEU A 197 6.52 6.20 -14.00
N GLU A 198 7.05 6.76 -15.07
CA GLU A 198 6.44 6.67 -16.39
C GLU A 198 6.82 5.34 -17.04
N ALA A 199 5.80 4.55 -17.44
CA ALA A 199 6.05 3.33 -18.18
C ALA A 199 6.60 3.68 -19.57
N PRO A 200 7.76 3.16 -19.98
CA PRO A 200 8.30 3.41 -21.30
C PRO A 200 7.34 2.87 -22.36
N ILE A 201 7.12 3.66 -23.42
CA ILE A 201 6.36 3.23 -24.59
C ILE A 201 7.30 2.35 -25.42
N ILE A 202 7.03 1.05 -25.44
CA ILE A 202 7.85 0.07 -26.12
C ILE A 202 7.15 -0.32 -27.41
N GLU A 203 7.34 0.50 -28.45
CA GLU A 203 6.97 0.16 -29.82
C GLU A 203 8.10 -0.65 -30.47
N GLY A 204 7.79 -1.57 -31.39
CA GLY A 204 8.79 -2.46 -32.00
C GLY A 204 9.95 -1.73 -32.69
N SER A 205 9.67 -0.58 -33.32
CA SER A 205 10.67 0.32 -33.92
C SER A 205 11.59 0.96 -32.88
N ILE A 206 11.04 1.25 -31.69
CA ILE A 206 11.74 1.84 -30.56
C ILE A 206 12.59 0.79 -29.85
N ILE A 207 12.20 -0.50 -29.84
CA ILE A 207 13.03 -1.59 -29.30
C ILE A 207 14.32 -1.76 -30.08
N GLU A 208 14.30 -1.70 -31.42
CA GLU A 208 15.54 -1.75 -32.20
C GLU A 208 16.42 -0.55 -31.84
N GLN A 209 15.83 0.64 -31.72
CA GLN A 209 16.56 1.83 -31.30
C GLN A 209 17.09 1.71 -29.87
N TYR A 210 16.36 1.15 -28.90
CA TYR A 210 16.86 0.90 -27.55
C TYR A 210 17.88 -0.21 -27.52
N LEU A 211 17.74 -1.30 -28.27
CA LEU A 211 18.79 -2.31 -28.37
C LEU A 211 20.05 -1.74 -29.01
N THR A 212 19.91 -0.82 -29.97
CA THR A 212 21.02 -0.13 -30.65
C THR A 212 21.57 1.06 -29.84
N VAL A 213 20.77 1.66 -28.96
CA VAL A 213 21.14 2.79 -28.08
C VAL A 213 21.58 2.30 -26.70
N ASN A 214 21.19 1.11 -26.27
CA ASN A 214 21.76 0.38 -25.13
C ASN A 214 23.10 -0.27 -25.48
N LEU A 215 23.47 -0.23 -26.77
CA LEU A 215 24.88 -0.13 -27.20
C LEU A 215 25.52 1.22 -26.87
N ARG A 216 24.96 2.01 -25.95
CA ARG A 216 25.60 3.14 -25.24
C ARG A 216 26.96 2.75 -24.64
N ARG A 217 27.30 1.47 -24.58
CA ARG A 217 28.60 0.92 -24.14
C ARG A 217 29.52 0.46 -25.28
N GLY A 218 29.26 0.87 -26.52
CA GLY A 218 30.18 0.72 -27.64
C GLY A 218 30.34 -0.70 -28.17
N ARG A 219 29.38 -1.60 -27.95
CA ARG A 219 29.35 -2.90 -28.63
C ARG A 219 28.55 -2.74 -29.91
N ASP A 220 28.99 -3.36 -30.99
CA ASP A 220 28.27 -3.31 -32.26
C ASP A 220 27.47 -4.61 -32.45
N ILE A 221 26.14 -4.52 -32.63
CA ILE A 221 25.29 -5.69 -32.93
C ILE A 221 25.04 -5.86 -34.42
N SER A 222 25.49 -4.93 -35.28
CA SER A 222 25.20 -4.95 -36.72
C SER A 222 25.81 -6.15 -37.45
N HIS A 223 26.73 -6.88 -36.81
CA HIS A 223 27.32 -8.12 -37.29
C HIS A 223 26.79 -9.40 -36.59
N THR A 224 25.78 -9.28 -35.75
CA THR A 224 25.17 -10.43 -35.05
C THR A 224 23.89 -10.87 -35.77
N ASN A 225 23.59 -12.19 -35.73
CA ASN A 225 22.34 -12.79 -36.21
C ASN A 225 21.08 -12.11 -35.64
N LEU A 226 21.23 -11.36 -34.56
CA LEU A 226 20.18 -10.62 -33.91
C LEU A 226 19.60 -9.50 -34.77
N SER A 227 20.44 -8.76 -35.48
CA SER A 227 19.99 -7.64 -36.33
C SER A 227 19.10 -8.12 -37.47
N GLU A 228 19.43 -9.28 -38.06
CA GLU A 228 18.62 -9.95 -39.08
C GLU A 228 17.33 -10.53 -38.48
N LEU A 229 17.41 -11.21 -37.32
CA LEU A 229 16.24 -11.79 -36.64
C LEU A 229 15.23 -10.75 -36.16
N LEU A 230 15.70 -9.59 -35.67
CA LEU A 230 14.84 -8.48 -35.29
C LEU A 230 14.19 -7.85 -36.52
N ARG A 231 14.91 -7.68 -37.63
CA ARG A 231 14.31 -7.21 -38.89
C ARG A 231 13.28 -8.19 -39.48
N GLU A 232 13.48 -9.49 -39.37
CA GLU A 232 12.52 -10.46 -39.92
C GLU A 232 11.25 -10.58 -39.07
N LYS A 233 11.35 -10.45 -37.75
CA LYS A 233 10.20 -10.59 -36.82
C LYS A 233 9.62 -9.29 -36.27
N ALA A 234 10.23 -8.13 -36.48
CA ALA A 234 9.66 -6.83 -36.09
C ALA A 234 8.72 -6.24 -37.14
N PHE A 235 8.70 -6.79 -38.37
CA PHE A 235 7.91 -6.31 -39.50
C PHE A 235 6.70 -7.19 -39.87
N VAL A 236 6.34 -8.14 -39.00
CA VAL A 236 5.10 -8.93 -39.08
C VAL A 236 4.27 -8.67 -37.83
#